data_AF-A0A2V1C718-F1
#
_entry.id   AF-A0A2V1C718-F1
#
_cell.length_a   1.000
_cell.length_b   1.000
_cell.length_c   1.000
_cell.angle_alpha   90.00
_cell.angle_beta   90.00
_cell.angle_gamma   90.00
#
_symmetry.space_group_name_H-M   'P 1'
#
loop_
_entity.id
_entity.type
_entity.pdbx_description
1 polymer ?
#
loop_
_entity_poly.entity_id
_entity_poly.type
_entity_poly.pdbx_seq_one_letter_code
_entity_poly.pdbx_strand_id
1 'polypeptide(L)'
;GSSKEPSEWEIVLKLHKDELERGLSTIRDRHISHSLARAVMIDANANNNAISAAISQERLAESDRAVALRLAGLPVPPPIQQALAGLGTPTPPQTPRSTDTGFEKIIDLIGEQSVYTTSVKETKETDTPLKGSGTPKPLGSEGRLKGCVSCADEFEPAYISQMPCKYDYCHFCVQRVVINSLVDEARYPPRCCKQPFDMDSMRQALTLELISGFYEKKAEFETVDRTYCSNPTCSAFLYPVNIVGDKAACPICFTKTCTICKGPVHNGDCPQDTATQQVLALANTEGWKRCENCKRMIELKHGCNHITCACRAEWCYICGVAWKNCGCRMWEENRLLDRANEIAARNPQPAGPARQDQVAAIARAVTDNHECDHDEWERVDGEWECDECGDELPYFIWRCTQCDIDACTRCRYNVL
;
A
#
# COMPACT_ATOMS: atom_id res chain seq x y z
N GLY A 1 -31.75 -16.01 62.34
CA GLY A 1 -30.95 -15.82 61.12
C GLY A 1 -31.69 -16.48 59.99
N SER A 2 -32.31 -15.69 59.11
CA SER A 2 -33.10 -16.22 57.99
C SER A 2 -32.21 -16.19 56.75
N SER A 3 -31.83 -17.38 56.27
CA SER A 3 -31.20 -17.59 54.97
C SER A 3 -32.16 -17.13 53.89
N LYS A 4 -31.86 -16.00 53.23
CA LYS A 4 -32.58 -15.57 52.03
C LYS A 4 -32.30 -16.59 50.93
N GLU A 5 -33.30 -17.39 50.60
CA GLU A 5 -33.27 -18.21 49.39
C GLU A 5 -33.15 -17.28 48.17
N PRO A 6 -32.29 -17.61 47.20
CA PRO A 6 -32.13 -16.81 45.99
C PRO A 6 -33.43 -16.82 45.20
N SER A 7 -33.81 -15.66 44.69
CA SER A 7 -35.01 -15.50 43.88
C SER A 7 -34.87 -16.22 42.53
N GLU A 8 -36.00 -16.62 41.94
CA GLU A 8 -36.02 -17.40 40.69
C GLU A 8 -35.23 -16.74 39.55
N TRP A 9 -35.24 -15.41 39.46
CA TRP A 9 -34.49 -14.67 38.44
C TRP A 9 -32.98 -14.67 38.71
N GLU A 10 -32.53 -14.69 39.97
CA GLU A 10 -31.11 -14.82 40.33
C GLU A 10 -30.60 -16.22 39.99
N ILE A 11 -31.43 -17.25 40.14
CA ILE A 11 -31.11 -18.63 39.75
C ILE A 11 -30.98 -18.74 38.22
N VAL A 12 -31.91 -18.15 37.46
CA VAL A 12 -31.87 -18.13 35.99
C VAL A 12 -30.64 -17.39 35.44
N LEU A 13 -30.31 -16.22 36.02
CA LEU A 13 -29.11 -15.47 35.63
C LEU A 13 -27.82 -16.23 35.94
N LYS A 14 -27.78 -16.94 37.07
CA LYS A 14 -26.64 -17.78 37.43
C LYS A 14 -26.49 -18.96 36.48
N LEU A 15 -27.57 -19.66 36.14
CA LEU A 15 -27.57 -20.74 35.15
C LEU A 15 -27.09 -20.25 33.77
N HIS A 16 -27.55 -19.10 33.33
CA HIS A 16 -27.14 -18.52 32.04
C HIS A 16 -25.66 -18.11 32.05
N LYS A 17 -25.19 -17.52 33.15
CA LYS A 17 -23.76 -17.22 33.34
C LYS A 17 -22.91 -18.50 33.29
N ASP A 18 -23.31 -19.55 34.01
CA ASP A 18 -22.61 -20.84 34.04
C ASP A 18 -22.63 -21.54 32.66
N GLU A 19 -23.67 -21.32 31.85
CA GLU A 19 -23.74 -21.78 30.46
C GLU A 19 -22.76 -21.02 29.55
N LEU A 20 -22.68 -19.70 29.69
CA LEU A 20 -21.72 -18.87 28.95
C LEU A 20 -20.26 -19.20 29.32
N GLU A 21 -19.99 -19.43 30.61
CA GLU A 21 -18.65 -19.82 31.08
C GLU A 21 -18.24 -21.21 30.55
N ARG A 22 -19.18 -22.17 30.48
CA ARG A 22 -18.94 -23.48 29.83
C ARG A 22 -18.71 -23.36 28.33
N GLY A 23 -19.45 -22.49 27.65
CA GLY A 23 -19.24 -22.18 26.24
C GLY A 23 -17.84 -21.60 26.00
N LEU A 24 -17.41 -20.67 26.85
CA LEU A 24 -16.09 -20.06 26.78
C LEU A 24 -14.95 -21.04 27.04
N SER A 25 -15.12 -21.97 28.00
CA SER A 25 -14.16 -23.06 28.22
C SER A 25 -14.03 -23.95 26.99
N THR A 26 -15.16 -24.33 26.39
CA THR A 26 -15.20 -25.19 25.19
C THR A 26 -14.48 -24.53 24.00
N ILE A 27 -14.65 -23.22 23.82
CA ILE A 27 -13.95 -22.46 22.78
C ILE A 27 -12.45 -22.40 23.05
N ARG A 28 -12.05 -22.21 24.32
CA ARG A 28 -10.64 -22.19 24.72
C ARG A 28 -9.96 -23.54 24.51
N ASP A 29 -10.63 -24.64 24.86
CA ASP A 29 -10.11 -25.98 24.68
C ASP A 29 -9.94 -26.31 23.19
N ARG A 30 -10.92 -25.94 22.35
CA ARG A 30 -10.80 -26.06 20.89
C ARG A 30 -9.62 -25.26 20.33
N HIS A 31 -9.41 -24.04 20.82
CA HIS A 31 -8.27 -23.22 20.41
C HIS A 31 -6.93 -23.88 20.78
N ILE A 32 -6.82 -24.49 21.96
CA ILE A 32 -5.62 -25.21 22.40
C ILE A 32 -5.40 -26.47 21.55
N SER A 33 -6.44 -27.27 21.31
CA SER A 33 -6.36 -28.46 20.45
C SER A 33 -5.93 -28.11 19.03
N HIS A 34 -6.47 -27.04 18.45
CA HIS A 34 -6.10 -26.55 17.12
C HIS A 34 -4.66 -26.01 17.07
N SER A 35 -4.23 -25.30 18.12
CA SER A 35 -2.85 -24.84 18.25
C SER A 35 -1.86 -26.00 18.33
N LEU A 36 -2.22 -27.09 19.03
CA LEU A 36 -1.38 -28.28 19.15
C LEU A 36 -1.30 -29.04 17.83
N ALA A 37 -2.43 -29.26 17.15
CA ALA A 37 -2.48 -29.89 15.84
C ALA A 37 -1.63 -29.14 14.80
N ARG A 38 -1.72 -27.80 14.81
CA ARG A 38 -0.90 -26.93 13.95
C ARG A 38 0.59 -27.07 14.22
N ALA A 39 1.01 -27.08 15.48
CA ALA A 39 2.42 -27.26 15.85
C ALA A 39 2.96 -28.60 15.32
N VAL A 40 2.19 -29.69 15.47
CA VAL A 40 2.56 -31.02 14.96
C VAL A 40 2.71 -31.04 13.44
N MET A 41 1.82 -30.36 12.69
CA MET A 41 1.92 -30.31 11.22
C MET A 41 3.12 -29.49 10.73
N ILE A 42 3.42 -28.36 11.38
CA ILE A 42 4.60 -27.54 11.07
C ILE A 42 5.87 -28.35 11.34
N ASP A 43 5.94 -29.03 12.48
CA ASP A 43 7.08 -29.87 12.83
C ASP A 43 7.23 -31.06 11.85
N ALA A 44 6.13 -31.69 11.45
CA ALA A 44 6.14 -32.76 10.44
C ALA A 44 6.66 -32.27 9.08
N ASN A 45 6.22 -31.09 8.62
CA ASN A 45 6.68 -30.50 7.36
C ASN A 45 8.14 -30.07 7.42
N ALA A 46 8.56 -29.43 8.52
CA ALA A 46 9.96 -29.07 8.74
C ALA A 46 10.86 -30.31 8.77
N ASN A 47 10.42 -31.38 9.45
CA ASN A 47 11.14 -32.65 9.50
C ASN A 47 11.23 -33.32 8.12
N ASN A 48 10.13 -33.35 7.36
CA ASN A 48 10.12 -33.90 6.00
C ASN A 48 11.06 -33.13 5.06
N ASN A 49 11.12 -31.81 5.18
CA ASN A 49 12.04 -30.97 4.41
C ASN A 49 13.51 -31.24 4.80
N ALA A 50 13.80 -31.33 6.10
CA ALA A 50 15.15 -31.63 6.61
C ALA A 50 15.62 -33.03 6.17
N ILE A 51 14.75 -34.04 6.25
CA ILE A 51 15.03 -35.41 5.77
C ILE A 51 15.29 -35.39 4.27
N SER A 52 14.49 -34.68 3.48
CA SER A 52 14.67 -34.57 2.03
C SER A 52 16.00 -33.90 1.66
N ALA A 53 16.37 -32.84 2.38
CA ALA A 53 17.66 -32.17 2.21
C ALA A 53 18.84 -33.09 2.56
N ALA A 54 18.76 -33.82 3.67
CA ALA A 54 19.79 -34.79 4.07
C ALA A 54 19.95 -35.91 3.03
N ILE A 55 18.85 -36.46 2.51
CA ILE A 55 18.87 -37.47 1.44
C ILE A 55 19.54 -36.90 0.17
N SER A 56 19.28 -35.65 -0.18
CA SER A 56 19.89 -35.01 -1.36
C SER A 56 21.40 -34.81 -1.20
N GLN A 57 21.86 -34.45 0.00
CA GLN A 57 23.28 -34.29 0.31
C GLN A 57 24.03 -35.63 0.29
N GLU A 58 23.43 -36.70 0.82
CA GLU A 58 23.96 -38.05 0.72
C GLU A 58 24.13 -38.50 -0.74
N ARG A 59 23.12 -38.24 -1.60
CA ARG A 59 23.22 -38.58 -3.04
C ARG A 59 24.37 -37.85 -3.75
N LEU A 60 24.59 -36.58 -3.40
CA LEU A 60 25.71 -35.81 -3.94
C LEU A 60 27.05 -36.40 -3.46
N ALA A 61 27.18 -36.67 -2.16
CA ALA A 61 28.37 -37.28 -1.60
C ALA A 61 28.68 -38.67 -2.20
N GLU A 62 27.64 -39.49 -2.45
CA GLU A 62 27.77 -40.79 -3.10
C GLU A 62 28.25 -40.66 -4.56
N SER A 63 27.66 -39.71 -5.30
CA SER A 63 28.09 -39.39 -6.68
C SER A 63 29.53 -38.91 -6.72
N ASP A 64 29.91 -37.99 -5.83
CA ASP A 64 31.27 -37.45 -5.76
C ASP A 64 32.29 -38.53 -5.39
N ARG A 65 31.94 -39.41 -4.44
CA ARG A 65 32.76 -40.57 -4.08
C ARG A 65 32.92 -41.53 -5.26
N ALA A 66 31.86 -41.79 -6.01
CA ALA A 66 31.92 -42.64 -7.20
C ALA A 66 32.83 -42.05 -8.29
N VAL A 67 32.77 -40.74 -8.52
CA VAL A 67 33.67 -40.04 -9.45
C VAL A 67 35.12 -40.11 -8.97
N ALA A 68 35.37 -39.85 -7.69
CA ALA A 68 36.72 -39.91 -7.12
C ALA A 68 37.34 -41.32 -7.23
N LEU A 69 36.56 -42.37 -6.96
CA LEU A 69 37.00 -43.76 -7.10
C LEU A 69 37.30 -44.13 -8.57
N ARG A 70 36.48 -43.65 -9.52
CA ARG A 70 36.73 -43.85 -10.96
C ARG A 70 38.02 -43.18 -11.41
N LEU A 71 38.27 -41.95 -10.96
CA LEU A 71 39.51 -41.22 -11.25
C LEU A 71 40.73 -41.91 -10.64
N ALA A 72 40.58 -42.57 -9.50
CA ALA A 72 41.62 -43.36 -8.85
C ALA A 72 41.79 -44.79 -9.41
N GLY A 73 40.98 -45.20 -10.40
CA GLY A 73 41.01 -46.55 -10.96
C GLY A 73 40.54 -47.66 -10.01
N LEU A 74 39.82 -47.29 -8.94
CA LEU A 74 39.32 -48.22 -7.92
C LEU A 74 37.88 -48.66 -8.23
N PRO A 75 37.48 -49.89 -7.81
CA PRO A 75 36.11 -50.36 -8.01
C PRO A 75 35.10 -49.52 -7.21
N VAL A 76 34.01 -49.12 -7.88
CA VAL A 76 32.92 -48.33 -7.27
C VAL A 76 31.91 -49.30 -6.66
N PRO A 77 31.57 -49.17 -5.35
CA PRO A 77 30.53 -49.99 -4.74
C PRO A 77 29.14 -49.69 -5.31
N PRO A 78 28.18 -50.64 -5.26
CA PRO A 78 26.82 -50.41 -5.73
C PRO A 78 26.07 -49.39 -4.88
N PRO A 79 25.13 -48.63 -5.46
CA PRO A 79 24.45 -47.56 -4.77
C PRO A 79 23.54 -48.07 -3.64
N ILE A 80 23.54 -47.37 -2.50
CA ILE A 80 22.84 -47.77 -1.26
C ILE A 80 21.31 -47.87 -1.47
N GLN A 81 20.78 -47.24 -2.52
CA GLN A 81 19.35 -47.18 -2.82
C GLN A 81 18.70 -48.54 -3.14
N GLN A 82 19.47 -49.57 -3.51
CA GLN A 82 18.95 -50.94 -3.62
C GLN A 82 18.55 -51.53 -2.26
N ALA A 83 19.04 -50.99 -1.14
CA ALA A 83 18.70 -51.46 0.21
C ALA A 83 17.49 -50.76 0.85
N LEU A 84 16.94 -49.69 0.23
CA LEU A 84 15.89 -48.83 0.82
C LEU A 84 14.59 -48.74 0.01
N ALA A 85 14.38 -49.63 -0.97
CA ALA A 85 13.24 -49.60 -1.89
C ALA A 85 11.83 -49.75 -1.25
N GLY A 86 11.73 -49.85 0.08
CA GLY A 86 10.47 -49.94 0.83
C GLY A 86 9.94 -48.64 1.45
N LEU A 87 10.66 -47.51 1.34
CA LEU A 87 10.23 -46.21 1.85
C LEU A 87 9.85 -45.32 0.66
N GLY A 88 8.55 -45.01 0.55
CA GLY A 88 7.94 -44.37 -0.63
C GLY A 88 8.65 -43.11 -1.14
N THR A 89 8.44 -42.81 -2.43
CA THR A 89 9.04 -41.66 -3.12
C THR A 89 8.58 -40.33 -2.50
N PRO A 90 9.49 -39.42 -2.13
CA PRO A 90 9.11 -38.08 -1.70
C PRO A 90 8.60 -37.27 -2.89
N THR A 91 7.41 -36.69 -2.76
CA THR A 91 6.83 -35.72 -3.68
C THR A 91 7.71 -34.47 -3.73
N PRO A 92 7.94 -33.83 -4.90
CA PRO A 92 8.82 -32.68 -5.01
C PRO A 92 8.35 -31.50 -4.13
N PRO A 93 9.27 -30.66 -3.63
CA PRO A 93 8.92 -29.50 -2.85
C PRO A 93 8.19 -28.49 -3.74
N GLN A 94 6.92 -28.20 -3.40
CA GLN A 94 6.28 -27.00 -3.91
C GLN A 94 6.82 -25.82 -3.09
N THR A 95 7.40 -24.83 -3.77
CA THR A 95 7.84 -23.58 -3.15
C THR A 95 6.68 -22.93 -2.40
N PRO A 96 6.81 -22.59 -1.11
CA PRO A 96 5.79 -21.82 -0.41
C PRO A 96 5.74 -20.43 -1.03
N ARG A 97 4.61 -20.07 -1.62
CA ARG A 97 4.35 -18.70 -2.06
C ARG A 97 4.16 -17.87 -0.80
N SER A 98 5.06 -16.93 -0.55
CA SER A 98 5.06 -16.06 0.61
C SER A 98 3.89 -15.09 0.57
N THR A 99 2.80 -15.45 1.22
CA THR A 99 1.79 -14.50 1.69
C THR A 99 1.41 -14.88 3.11
N ASP A 100 2.29 -14.56 4.06
CA ASP A 100 1.98 -14.58 5.49
C ASP A 100 1.09 -13.37 5.83
N THR A 101 -0.10 -13.38 5.25
CA THR A 101 -1.24 -12.57 5.68
C THR A 101 -2.16 -13.52 6.42
N GLY A 102 -2.81 -13.08 7.51
CA GLY A 102 -3.54 -13.92 8.48
C GLY A 102 -4.73 -14.76 7.97
N PHE A 103 -4.74 -15.12 6.70
CA PHE A 103 -5.73 -15.82 5.91
C PHE A 103 -5.52 -17.35 5.85
N GLU A 104 -4.28 -17.87 6.00
CA GLU A 104 -4.07 -19.33 6.18
C GLU A 104 -4.82 -19.85 7.42
N LYS A 105 -5.02 -18.99 8.44
CA LYS A 105 -5.86 -19.29 9.62
C LYS A 105 -7.32 -19.62 9.26
N ILE A 106 -7.86 -19.06 8.16
CA ILE A 106 -9.25 -19.25 7.73
C ILE A 106 -9.41 -20.57 6.95
N ILE A 107 -8.41 -20.98 6.18
CA ILE A 107 -8.43 -22.27 5.46
C ILE A 107 -8.37 -23.45 6.44
N ASP A 108 -7.57 -23.35 7.50
CA ASP A 108 -7.51 -24.36 8.57
C ASP A 108 -8.84 -24.47 9.35
N LEU A 109 -9.50 -23.36 9.63
CA LEU A 109 -10.80 -23.30 10.34
C LEU A 109 -11.95 -24.01 9.60
N ILE A 110 -11.89 -24.08 8.27
CA ILE A 110 -12.94 -24.64 7.42
C ILE A 110 -12.66 -26.12 7.08
N GLY A 111 -11.42 -26.58 7.26
CA GLY A 111 -10.98 -27.95 6.96
C GLY A 111 -11.56 -29.05 7.84
N GLU A 112 -12.05 -28.74 9.05
CA GLU A 112 -12.46 -29.75 10.05
C GLU A 112 -13.99 -29.84 10.31
N GLN A 113 -14.85 -29.12 9.58
CA GLN A 113 -16.31 -29.32 9.69
C GLN A 113 -16.84 -30.61 9.00
N SER A 114 -15.95 -31.54 8.64
CA SER A 114 -16.33 -32.88 8.18
C SER A 114 -16.72 -33.79 9.35
N VAL A 115 -17.91 -33.60 9.91
CA VAL A 115 -18.63 -34.67 10.63
C VAL A 115 -20.10 -34.66 10.25
N TYR A 116 -20.41 -34.86 8.97
CA TYR A 116 -21.74 -35.33 8.54
C TYR A 116 -21.61 -36.26 7.35
N THR A 117 -20.98 -37.43 7.57
CA THR A 117 -21.27 -38.61 6.77
C THR A 117 -21.83 -39.67 7.70
N THR A 118 -23.15 -39.84 7.63
CA THR A 118 -23.86 -40.97 8.23
C THR A 118 -23.45 -42.22 7.47
N SER A 119 -22.50 -42.97 8.01
CA SER A 119 -22.29 -44.38 7.66
C SER A 119 -22.13 -45.16 8.95
N VAL A 120 -23.26 -45.52 9.55
CA VAL A 120 -23.31 -46.48 10.65
C VAL A 120 -22.86 -47.84 10.11
N LYS A 121 -21.66 -48.27 10.48
CA LYS A 121 -21.31 -49.70 10.47
C LYS A 121 -21.45 -50.21 11.90
N GLU A 122 -22.38 -51.14 12.07
CA GLU A 122 -22.62 -51.86 13.31
C GLU A 122 -21.35 -52.56 13.78
N THR A 123 -20.95 -52.30 15.03
CA THR A 123 -20.15 -53.22 15.83
C THR A 123 -20.91 -53.52 17.12
N LYS A 124 -21.26 -54.78 17.28
CA LYS A 124 -21.91 -55.36 18.45
C LYS A 124 -20.93 -55.36 19.62
N GLU A 125 -21.27 -54.68 20.71
CA GLU A 125 -20.84 -55.11 22.04
C GLU A 125 -22.02 -55.02 23.02
N THR A 126 -22.09 -56.05 23.84
CA THR A 126 -23.12 -56.41 24.79
C THR A 126 -22.99 -55.62 26.07
N ASP A 127 -24.07 -55.01 26.56
CA ASP A 127 -24.33 -54.91 28.00
C ASP A 127 -25.83 -54.66 28.31
N THR A 128 -26.33 -55.41 29.29
CA THR A 128 -27.72 -55.50 29.78
C THR A 128 -28.15 -54.30 30.64
N PRO A 129 -29.46 -54.10 30.93
CA PRO A 129 -30.09 -52.77 30.90
C PRO A 129 -30.45 -52.19 32.28
N LEU A 130 -30.43 -50.86 32.39
CA LEU A 130 -31.10 -50.12 33.46
C LEU A 130 -32.34 -49.38 32.91
N LYS A 131 -33.50 -49.71 33.45
CA LYS A 131 -34.82 -49.14 33.10
C LYS A 131 -34.91 -47.66 33.50
N GLY A 132 -35.18 -46.80 32.53
CA GLY A 132 -35.66 -45.42 32.71
C GLY A 132 -36.69 -45.12 31.62
N SER A 133 -37.97 -45.06 32.00
CA SER A 133 -39.09 -44.80 31.11
C SER A 133 -39.13 -43.33 30.71
N GLY A 134 -38.89 -43.05 29.43
CA GLY A 134 -39.05 -41.74 28.83
C GLY A 134 -38.52 -41.75 27.40
N THR A 135 -39.31 -42.27 26.46
CA THR A 135 -38.97 -42.21 25.04
C THR A 135 -38.98 -40.77 24.54
N PRO A 136 -37.85 -40.18 24.09
CA PRO A 136 -37.93 -39.04 23.20
C PRO A 136 -38.40 -39.58 21.84
N LYS A 137 -39.56 -39.12 21.37
CA LYS A 137 -39.96 -39.31 19.98
C LYS A 137 -38.85 -38.76 19.08
N PRO A 138 -38.35 -39.51 18.08
CA PRO A 138 -37.60 -38.89 17.00
C PRO A 138 -38.57 -37.97 16.25
N LEU A 139 -38.31 -36.67 16.22
CA LEU A 139 -38.90 -35.78 15.23
C LEU A 139 -38.29 -36.19 13.88
N GLY A 140 -38.94 -37.13 13.19
CA GLY A 140 -38.70 -37.33 11.78
C GLY A 140 -39.18 -36.10 11.03
N SER A 141 -38.25 -35.28 10.56
CA SER A 141 -38.51 -34.41 9.44
C SER A 141 -38.03 -35.14 8.19
N GLU A 142 -38.97 -35.64 7.39
CA GLU A 142 -38.74 -36.02 6.00
C GLU A 142 -38.45 -34.75 5.18
N GLY A 143 -37.33 -34.10 5.45
CA GLY A 143 -36.87 -32.94 4.68
C GLY A 143 -36.32 -33.42 3.35
N ARG A 144 -36.93 -33.01 2.24
CA ARG A 144 -36.39 -33.26 0.90
C ARG A 144 -35.01 -32.60 0.79
N LEU A 145 -33.96 -33.41 0.64
CA LEU A 145 -32.60 -32.93 0.40
C LEU A 145 -32.50 -32.18 -0.93
N LYS A 146 -31.55 -31.26 -1.03
CA LYS A 146 -31.23 -30.48 -2.24
C LYS A 146 -29.79 -30.70 -2.64
N GLY A 147 -29.55 -30.81 -3.95
CA GLY A 147 -28.20 -30.99 -4.51
C GLY A 147 -27.41 -29.69 -4.62
N CYS A 148 -26.10 -29.75 -4.37
CA CYS A 148 -25.15 -28.68 -4.61
C CYS A 148 -24.57 -28.76 -6.02
N VAL A 149 -24.63 -27.67 -6.81
CA VAL A 149 -24.10 -27.66 -8.18
C VAL A 149 -22.56 -27.80 -8.25
N SER A 150 -21.85 -27.49 -7.16
CA SER A 150 -20.39 -27.49 -7.15
C SER A 150 -19.75 -28.82 -6.73
N CYS A 151 -20.30 -29.51 -5.73
CA CYS A 151 -19.77 -30.79 -5.24
C CYS A 151 -20.62 -32.00 -5.64
N ALA A 152 -21.82 -31.76 -6.19
CA ALA A 152 -22.81 -32.78 -6.56
C ALA A 152 -23.38 -33.61 -5.39
N ASP A 153 -23.09 -33.24 -4.14
CA ASP A 153 -23.68 -33.87 -2.95
C ASP A 153 -25.05 -33.25 -2.58
N GLU A 154 -25.83 -33.97 -1.77
CA GLU A 154 -27.15 -33.56 -1.30
C GLU A 154 -27.13 -33.14 0.19
N PHE A 155 -27.84 -32.06 0.52
CA PHE A 155 -27.87 -31.48 1.86
C PHE A 155 -29.29 -31.08 2.28
N GLU A 156 -29.52 -30.95 3.59
CA GLU A 156 -30.77 -30.38 4.09
C GLU A 156 -30.91 -28.91 3.65
N PRO A 157 -32.14 -28.41 3.41
CA PRO A 157 -32.37 -27.04 2.96
C PRO A 157 -31.73 -25.94 3.84
N ALA A 158 -31.51 -26.22 5.13
CA ALA A 158 -30.86 -25.30 6.06
C ALA A 158 -29.36 -25.07 5.77
N TYR A 159 -28.72 -25.96 5.01
CA TYR A 159 -27.30 -25.87 4.63
C TYR A 159 -27.09 -25.52 3.16
N ILE A 160 -28.16 -25.10 2.47
CA ILE A 160 -28.17 -24.76 1.06
C ILE A 160 -28.48 -23.28 0.90
N SER A 161 -27.65 -22.59 0.14
CA SER A 161 -27.86 -21.23 -0.30
C SER A 161 -28.20 -21.21 -1.78
N GLN A 162 -29.36 -20.62 -2.11
CA GLN A 162 -29.74 -20.38 -3.48
C GLN A 162 -29.12 -19.08 -3.97
N MET A 163 -28.32 -19.15 -5.03
CA MET A 163 -27.69 -18.00 -5.64
C MET A 163 -28.71 -17.17 -6.46
N PRO A 164 -28.43 -15.89 -6.78
CA PRO A 164 -29.27 -15.07 -7.66
C PRO A 164 -29.50 -15.71 -9.05
N CYS A 165 -28.51 -16.47 -9.52
CA CYS A 165 -28.52 -17.26 -10.74
C CYS A 165 -29.45 -18.51 -10.67
N LYS A 166 -30.13 -18.74 -9.54
CA LYS A 166 -31.02 -19.89 -9.21
C LYS A 166 -30.32 -21.24 -9.01
N TYR A 167 -28.99 -21.30 -9.04
CA TYR A 167 -28.26 -22.50 -8.68
C TYR A 167 -28.10 -22.61 -7.16
N ASP A 168 -28.21 -23.83 -6.65
CA ASP A 168 -28.10 -24.14 -5.24
C ASP A 168 -26.66 -24.58 -4.92
N TYR A 169 -26.08 -24.01 -3.86
CA TYR A 169 -24.76 -24.36 -3.34
C TYR A 169 -24.88 -24.73 -1.87
N CYS A 170 -24.15 -25.75 -1.42
CA CYS A 170 -23.98 -25.97 0.01
C CYS A 170 -23.13 -24.84 0.62
N HIS A 171 -23.34 -24.56 1.90
CA HIS A 171 -22.64 -23.47 2.60
C HIS A 171 -21.11 -23.58 2.48
N PHE A 172 -20.56 -24.80 2.52
CA PHE A 172 -19.13 -25.03 2.33
C PHE A 172 -18.62 -24.59 0.96
N CYS A 173 -19.34 -24.92 -0.11
CA CYS A 173 -18.97 -24.50 -1.47
C CYS A 173 -19.11 -22.98 -1.64
N VAL A 174 -20.10 -22.34 -1.01
CA VAL A 174 -20.20 -20.87 -0.98
C VAL A 174 -18.97 -20.25 -0.33
N GLN A 175 -18.58 -20.73 0.86
CA GLN A 175 -17.37 -20.27 1.55
C GLN A 175 -16.13 -20.46 0.67
N ARG A 176 -16.00 -21.62 0.01
CA ARG A 176 -14.87 -21.90 -0.90
C ARG A 176 -14.80 -20.91 -2.06
N VAL A 177 -15.93 -20.53 -2.64
CA VAL A 177 -15.98 -19.51 -3.70
C VAL A 177 -15.49 -18.16 -3.18
N VAL A 178 -15.96 -17.75 -1.99
CA VAL A 178 -15.51 -16.51 -1.35
C VAL A 178 -14.01 -16.58 -1.07
N ILE A 179 -13.50 -17.62 -0.41
CA ILE A 179 -12.07 -17.81 -0.11
C ILE A 179 -11.22 -17.68 -1.38
N ASN A 180 -11.62 -18.37 -2.46
CA ASN A 180 -10.90 -18.32 -3.72
C ASN A 180 -10.87 -16.92 -4.32
N SER A 181 -11.94 -16.12 -4.16
CA SER A 181 -11.99 -14.73 -4.62
C SER A 181 -11.13 -13.76 -3.80
N LEU A 182 -10.73 -14.14 -2.57
CA LEU A 182 -9.85 -13.33 -1.72
C LEU A 182 -8.37 -13.56 -2.00
N VAL A 183 -8.04 -14.72 -2.58
CA VAL A 183 -6.67 -15.09 -2.96
C VAL A 183 -6.37 -14.74 -4.41
N ASP A 184 -7.32 -14.98 -5.31
CA ASP A 184 -7.16 -14.78 -6.74
C ASP A 184 -8.03 -13.61 -7.22
N GLU A 185 -7.38 -12.49 -7.54
CA GLU A 185 -8.03 -11.27 -8.00
C GLU A 185 -8.84 -11.50 -9.29
N ALA A 186 -8.46 -12.46 -10.16
CA ALA A 186 -9.24 -12.79 -11.35
C ALA A 186 -10.64 -13.35 -11.00
N ARG A 187 -10.76 -13.94 -9.80
CA ARG A 187 -12.01 -14.48 -9.25
C ARG A 187 -12.75 -13.47 -8.38
N TYR A 188 -12.23 -12.25 -8.24
CA TYR A 188 -12.87 -11.16 -7.51
C TYR A 188 -13.72 -10.26 -8.43
N PRO A 189 -14.90 -9.81 -7.98
CA PRO A 189 -15.68 -10.32 -6.83
C PRO A 189 -16.11 -11.79 -7.02
N PRO A 190 -16.45 -12.53 -5.94
CA PRO A 190 -17.01 -13.88 -6.03
C PRO A 190 -18.29 -13.89 -6.86
N ARG A 191 -18.48 -14.89 -7.74
CA ARG A 191 -19.60 -14.91 -8.72
C ARG A 191 -20.17 -16.31 -8.93
N CYS A 192 -21.46 -16.38 -9.26
CA CYS A 192 -22.12 -17.54 -9.87
C CYS A 192 -22.57 -17.13 -11.27
N CYS A 193 -22.25 -17.89 -12.31
CA CYS A 193 -22.73 -17.61 -13.67
C CYS A 193 -22.49 -16.15 -14.12
N LYS A 194 -21.34 -15.58 -13.73
CA LYS A 194 -20.94 -14.17 -13.95
C LYS A 194 -21.73 -13.12 -13.15
N GLN A 195 -22.70 -13.52 -12.34
CA GLN A 195 -23.39 -12.63 -11.39
C GLN A 195 -22.63 -12.57 -10.06
N PRO A 196 -22.26 -11.38 -9.56
CA PRO A 196 -21.60 -11.25 -8.27
C PRO A 196 -22.44 -11.83 -7.14
N PHE A 197 -21.76 -12.40 -6.14
CA PHE A 197 -22.40 -12.79 -4.89
C PHE A 197 -22.80 -11.53 -4.12
N ASP A 198 -24.03 -11.51 -3.63
CA ASP A 198 -24.43 -10.55 -2.61
C ASP A 198 -24.07 -11.12 -1.23
N MET A 199 -23.15 -10.45 -0.55
CA MET A 199 -22.61 -10.91 0.74
C MET A 199 -23.68 -10.91 1.84
N ASP A 200 -24.65 -9.99 1.77
CA ASP A 200 -25.72 -9.89 2.76
C ASP A 200 -26.71 -11.05 2.62
N SER A 201 -27.11 -11.37 1.38
CA SER A 201 -27.97 -12.52 1.09
C SER A 201 -27.35 -13.86 1.53
N MET A 202 -26.02 -13.97 1.49
CA MET A 202 -25.30 -15.22 1.78
C MET A 202 -24.73 -15.30 3.19
N ARG A 203 -25.09 -14.37 4.07
CA ARG A 203 -24.56 -14.26 5.44
C ARG A 203 -24.72 -15.54 6.27
N GLN A 204 -25.77 -16.33 6.02
CA GLN A 204 -26.00 -17.60 6.73
C GLN A 204 -24.99 -18.70 6.35
N ALA A 205 -24.39 -18.61 5.17
CA ALA A 205 -23.37 -19.54 4.71
C ALA A 205 -21.95 -19.10 5.08
N LEU A 206 -21.75 -17.86 5.52
CA LEU A 206 -20.44 -17.26 5.73
C LEU A 206 -20.13 -17.04 7.21
N THR A 207 -18.88 -17.27 7.60
CA THR A 207 -18.42 -16.93 8.93
C THR A 207 -18.11 -15.43 9.04
N LEU A 208 -18.08 -14.89 10.26
CA LEU A 208 -17.73 -13.48 10.49
C LEU A 208 -16.32 -13.15 9.97
N GLU A 209 -15.40 -14.10 10.08
CA GLU A 209 -14.03 -13.97 9.59
C GLU A 209 -13.99 -13.85 8.06
N LEU A 210 -14.79 -14.65 7.35
CA LEU A 210 -14.89 -14.56 5.89
C LEU A 210 -15.51 -13.24 5.44
N ILE A 211 -16.51 -12.75 6.17
CA ILE A 211 -17.13 -11.46 5.88
C ILE A 211 -16.13 -10.33 6.12
N SER A 212 -15.41 -10.33 7.24
CA SER A 212 -14.38 -9.32 7.54
C SER A 212 -13.26 -9.34 6.50
N GLY A 213 -12.71 -10.52 6.21
CA GLY A 213 -11.66 -10.69 5.21
C GLY A 213 -12.09 -10.27 3.81
N PHE A 214 -13.37 -10.46 3.46
CA PHE A 214 -13.93 -9.95 2.21
C PHE A 214 -13.90 -8.42 2.14
N TYR A 215 -14.33 -7.73 3.19
CA TYR A 215 -14.33 -6.26 3.19
C TYR A 215 -12.92 -5.66 3.24
N GLU A 216 -11.98 -6.32 3.92
CA GLU A 216 -10.55 -5.94 3.91
C GLU A 216 -9.96 -6.07 2.50
N LYS A 217 -10.17 -7.22 1.84
CA LYS A 217 -9.69 -7.45 0.47
C LYS A 217 -10.42 -6.61 -0.57
N LYS A 218 -11.69 -6.29 -0.34
CA LYS A 218 -12.46 -5.38 -1.20
C LYS A 218 -11.77 -4.02 -1.30
N ALA A 219 -11.40 -3.43 -0.16
CA ALA A 219 -10.72 -2.15 -0.15
C ALA A 219 -9.37 -2.20 -0.87
N GLU A 220 -8.61 -3.29 -0.73
CA GLU A 220 -7.37 -3.53 -1.48
C GLU A 220 -7.63 -3.62 -2.99
N PHE A 221 -8.53 -4.51 -3.42
CA PHE A 221 -8.77 -4.77 -4.84
C PHE A 221 -9.48 -3.63 -5.57
N GLU A 222 -10.33 -2.86 -4.90
CA GLU A 222 -10.96 -1.68 -5.49
C GLU A 222 -10.03 -0.45 -5.54
N THR A 223 -8.88 -0.49 -4.85
CA THR A 223 -7.88 0.58 -4.94
C THR A 223 -7.10 0.46 -6.25
N VAL A 224 -7.09 1.53 -7.05
CA VAL A 224 -6.41 1.58 -8.36
C VAL A 224 -4.88 1.62 -8.21
N ASP A 225 -4.36 2.60 -7.47
CA ASP A 225 -2.91 2.71 -7.21
C ASP A 225 -2.55 2.15 -5.84
N ARG A 226 -2.49 0.81 -5.76
CA ARG A 226 -2.22 0.10 -4.51
C ARG A 226 -0.80 0.37 -4.04
N THR A 227 -0.65 0.61 -2.75
CA THR A 227 0.66 0.71 -2.11
C THR A 227 0.76 -0.37 -1.05
N TYR A 228 1.84 -1.14 -1.11
CA TYR A 228 2.16 -2.19 -0.15
C TYR A 228 3.35 -1.78 0.67
N CYS A 229 3.44 -2.27 1.90
CA CYS A 229 4.58 -2.02 2.76
C CYS A 229 5.88 -2.51 2.09
N SER A 230 6.86 -1.61 1.94
CA SER A 230 8.14 -1.90 1.31
C SER A 230 9.01 -2.90 2.08
N ASN A 231 8.66 -3.21 3.33
CA ASN A 231 9.30 -4.29 4.09
C ASN A 231 8.83 -5.65 3.53
N PRO A 232 9.71 -6.47 2.91
CA PRO A 232 9.31 -7.72 2.25
C PRO A 232 8.66 -8.74 3.20
N THR A 233 9.04 -8.75 4.48
CA THR A 233 8.45 -9.67 5.47
C THR A 233 7.07 -9.23 5.94
N CYS A 234 6.71 -7.96 5.74
CA CYS A 234 5.39 -7.44 6.09
C CYS A 234 4.47 -7.43 4.87
N SER A 235 4.87 -6.74 3.78
CA SER A 235 4.12 -6.63 2.52
C SER A 235 2.62 -6.29 2.65
N ALA A 236 2.21 -5.73 3.79
CA ALA A 236 0.82 -5.43 4.07
C ALA A 236 0.31 -4.31 3.15
N PHE A 237 -0.93 -4.43 2.69
CA PHE A 237 -1.61 -3.36 1.96
C PHE A 237 -1.73 -2.11 2.85
N LEU A 238 -1.35 -0.96 2.31
CA LEU A 238 -1.41 0.33 3.00
C LEU A 238 -2.64 1.09 2.51
N TYR A 239 -3.62 1.23 3.39
CA TYR A 239 -4.86 1.93 3.08
C TYR A 239 -4.60 3.41 2.78
N PRO A 240 -5.41 4.06 1.93
CA PRO A 240 -5.27 5.49 1.61
C PRO A 240 -5.22 6.41 2.84
N VAL A 241 -5.90 6.05 3.93
CA VAL A 241 -5.87 6.79 5.20
C VAL A 241 -4.47 6.83 5.85
N ASN A 242 -3.60 5.87 5.52
CA ASN A 242 -2.22 5.80 6.01
C ASN A 242 -1.22 6.55 5.12
N ILE A 243 -1.70 7.23 4.07
CA ILE A 243 -0.89 7.96 3.10
C ILE A 243 -0.96 9.46 3.39
N VAL A 244 0.21 10.09 3.52
CA VAL A 244 0.37 11.54 3.69
C VAL A 244 1.38 12.04 2.66
N GLY A 245 0.89 12.81 1.68
CA GLY A 245 1.68 13.15 0.48
C GLY A 245 2.17 11.88 -0.22
N ASP A 246 3.45 11.83 -0.58
CA ASP A 246 4.02 10.68 -1.30
C ASP A 246 4.49 9.54 -0.39
N LYS A 247 4.10 9.55 0.89
CA LYS A 247 4.63 8.65 1.92
C LYS A 247 3.50 7.92 2.63
N ALA A 248 3.63 6.60 2.72
CA ALA A 248 2.71 5.73 3.42
C ALA A 248 3.38 5.15 4.68
N ALA A 249 2.70 5.17 5.82
CA ALA A 249 3.20 4.58 7.07
C ALA A 249 2.49 3.25 7.36
N CYS A 250 3.26 2.17 7.49
CA CYS A 250 2.70 0.86 7.83
C CYS A 250 2.21 0.81 9.29
N PRO A 251 0.94 0.47 9.57
CA PRO A 251 0.44 0.39 10.93
C PRO A 251 0.93 -0.87 11.68
N ILE A 252 1.49 -1.85 10.98
CA ILE A 252 1.92 -3.14 11.55
C ILE A 252 3.39 -3.10 11.94
N CYS A 253 4.28 -2.75 11.00
CA CYS A 253 5.73 -2.76 11.22
C CYS A 253 6.36 -1.37 11.23
N PHE A 254 5.55 -0.30 11.14
CA PHE A 254 5.99 1.11 11.15
C PHE A 254 6.96 1.53 10.03
N THR A 255 7.21 0.64 9.06
CA THR A 255 8.02 0.94 7.88
C THR A 255 7.32 1.99 7.02
N LYS A 256 8.08 2.99 6.58
CA LYS A 256 7.59 4.04 5.68
C LYS A 256 7.92 3.71 4.23
N THR A 257 6.91 3.74 3.38
CA THR A 257 6.99 3.40 1.97
C THR A 257 6.73 4.64 1.11
N CYS A 258 7.50 4.83 0.04
CA CYS A 258 7.21 5.83 -0.98
C CYS A 258 6.08 5.32 -1.88
N THR A 259 5.04 6.10 -2.08
CA THR A 259 3.89 5.73 -2.91
C THR A 259 4.19 5.82 -4.41
N ILE A 260 5.26 6.50 -4.82
CA ILE A 260 5.64 6.64 -6.23
C ILE A 260 6.46 5.42 -6.67
N CYS A 261 7.61 5.19 -6.03
CA CYS A 261 8.48 4.05 -6.38
C CYS A 261 8.10 2.72 -5.72
N LYS A 262 7.11 2.73 -4.81
CA LYS A 262 6.70 1.59 -3.98
C LYS A 262 7.82 0.98 -3.12
N GLY A 263 8.95 1.68 -2.99
CA GLY A 263 10.12 1.28 -2.21
C GLY A 263 10.21 1.98 -0.85
N PRO A 264 11.30 1.77 -0.10
CA PRO A 264 11.55 2.49 1.14
C PRO A 264 11.53 4.00 0.93
N VAL A 265 11.04 4.74 1.93
CA VAL A 265 11.07 6.21 1.87
C VAL A 265 12.51 6.73 1.72
N HIS A 266 12.69 7.76 0.90
CA HIS A 266 13.97 8.42 0.67
C HIS A 266 13.87 9.92 1.01
N ASN A 267 15.03 10.58 1.06
CA ASN A 267 15.13 12.02 1.23
C ASN A 267 15.01 12.72 -0.13
N GLY A 268 14.34 13.87 -0.17
CA GLY A 268 14.08 14.61 -1.42
C GLY A 268 12.97 14.00 -2.27
N ASP A 269 12.84 14.51 -3.50
CA ASP A 269 11.85 14.02 -4.46
C ASP A 269 12.16 12.60 -4.92
N CYS A 270 11.14 11.88 -5.40
CA CYS A 270 11.35 10.52 -5.87
C CYS A 270 12.09 10.51 -7.21
N PRO A 271 13.17 9.72 -7.36
CA PRO A 271 13.88 9.60 -8.63
C PRO A 271 13.01 8.93 -9.71
N GLN A 272 11.97 8.18 -9.31
CA GLN A 272 11.00 7.58 -10.22
C GLN A 272 9.77 8.46 -10.48
N ASP A 273 9.70 9.64 -9.87
CA ASP A 273 8.68 10.64 -10.20
C ASP A 273 9.05 11.35 -11.51
N THR A 274 8.70 10.71 -12.63
CA THR A 274 9.00 11.22 -13.97
C THR A 274 8.47 12.64 -14.21
N ALA A 275 7.33 13.01 -13.64
CA ALA A 275 6.75 14.34 -13.81
C ALA A 275 7.61 15.40 -13.10
N THR A 276 7.97 15.15 -11.84
CA THR A 276 8.88 16.06 -11.11
C THR A 276 10.26 16.12 -11.78
N GLN A 277 10.80 14.99 -12.27
CA GLN A 277 12.07 14.99 -13.00
C GLN A 277 12.01 15.82 -14.28
N GLN A 278 10.89 15.78 -15.03
CA GLN A 278 10.70 16.61 -16.22
C GLN A 278 10.67 18.09 -15.89
N VAL A 279 9.97 18.49 -14.82
CA VAL A 279 9.93 19.89 -14.37
C VAL A 279 11.32 20.36 -13.92
N LEU A 280 12.08 19.52 -13.21
CA LEU A 280 13.45 19.84 -12.81
C LEU A 280 14.40 19.93 -14.01
N ALA A 281 14.23 19.08 -15.02
CA ALA A 281 15.01 19.14 -16.25
C ALA A 281 14.74 20.45 -17.01
N LEU A 282 13.47 20.83 -17.17
CA LEU A 282 13.07 22.11 -17.78
C LEU A 282 13.61 23.29 -16.97
N ALA A 283 13.52 23.24 -15.64
CA ALA A 283 14.07 24.28 -14.79
C ALA A 283 15.59 24.46 -15.01
N ASN A 284 16.33 23.36 -15.19
CA ASN A 284 17.76 23.44 -15.48
C ASN A 284 18.05 24.03 -16.86
N THR A 285 17.22 23.77 -17.88
CA THR A 285 17.41 24.34 -19.22
C THR A 285 17.08 25.83 -19.26
N GLU A 286 16.02 26.24 -18.56
CA GLU A 286 15.59 27.64 -18.46
C GLU A 286 16.38 28.44 -17.40
N GLY A 287 17.26 27.77 -16.65
CA GLY A 287 18.03 28.40 -15.57
C GLY A 287 17.22 28.73 -14.31
N TRP A 288 15.98 28.26 -14.22
CA TRP A 288 15.13 28.39 -13.04
C TRP A 288 15.74 27.69 -11.83
N LYS A 289 15.41 28.19 -10.64
CA LYS A 289 15.99 27.74 -9.38
C LYS A 289 14.91 27.41 -8.38
N ARG A 290 15.09 26.32 -7.65
CA ARG A 290 14.13 25.88 -6.64
C ARG A 290 14.55 26.38 -5.27
N CYS A 291 13.63 27.01 -4.54
CA CYS A 291 13.89 27.41 -3.15
C CYS A 291 14.13 26.17 -2.29
N GLU A 292 15.26 26.11 -1.58
CA GLU A 292 15.59 24.95 -0.76
C GLU A 292 14.65 24.76 0.44
N ASN A 293 14.04 25.84 0.94
CA ASN A 293 13.16 25.80 2.10
C ASN A 293 11.74 25.34 1.75
N CYS A 294 11.09 25.98 0.76
CA CYS A 294 9.69 25.69 0.42
C CYS A 294 9.51 24.94 -0.91
N LYS A 295 10.60 24.64 -1.62
CA LYS A 295 10.60 23.85 -2.85
C LYS A 295 9.84 24.49 -4.03
N ARG A 296 9.47 25.77 -3.95
CA ARG A 296 8.89 26.55 -5.04
C ARG A 296 9.93 26.82 -6.13
N MET A 297 9.53 26.73 -7.39
CA MET A 297 10.36 27.09 -8.55
C MET A 297 10.34 28.61 -8.75
N ILE A 298 11.51 29.20 -9.03
CA ILE A 298 11.73 30.64 -9.12
C ILE A 298 12.51 30.92 -10.41
N GLU A 299 11.88 31.71 -11.27
CA GLU A 299 12.50 32.37 -12.41
C GLU A 299 13.05 33.74 -11.98
N LEU A 300 14.21 34.14 -12.49
CA LEU A 300 14.76 35.47 -12.28
C LEU A 300 14.98 36.14 -13.65
N LYS A 301 14.00 36.94 -14.07
CA LYS A 301 14.01 37.67 -15.34
C LYS A 301 15.00 38.84 -15.33
N HIS A 302 14.91 39.70 -14.32
CA HIS A 302 15.79 40.87 -14.12
C HIS A 302 16.18 40.99 -12.64
N GLY A 303 17.07 41.94 -12.32
CA GLY A 303 17.52 42.19 -10.94
C GLY A 303 18.77 41.42 -10.51
N CYS A 304 19.18 41.65 -9.26
CA CYS A 304 20.39 41.06 -8.70
C CYS A 304 20.17 39.60 -8.29
N ASN A 305 21.25 38.88 -7.98
CA ASN A 305 21.20 37.46 -7.58
C ASN A 305 20.71 37.24 -6.13
N HIS A 306 20.24 38.27 -5.43
CA HIS A 306 19.56 38.13 -4.13
C HIS A 306 18.10 37.77 -4.36
N ILE A 307 17.69 36.61 -3.88
CA ILE A 307 16.30 36.17 -3.95
C ILE A 307 15.68 36.21 -2.57
N THR A 308 14.52 36.86 -2.48
CA THR A 308 13.60 36.72 -1.35
C THR A 308 12.43 35.86 -1.78
N CYS A 309 12.39 34.61 -1.31
CA CYS A 309 11.28 33.72 -1.63
C CYS A 309 9.99 34.14 -0.90
N ALA A 310 8.82 33.78 -1.42
CA ALA A 310 7.53 33.94 -0.73
C ALA A 310 7.49 33.27 0.67
N CYS A 311 8.31 32.25 0.93
CA CYS A 311 8.48 31.67 2.26
C CYS A 311 9.43 32.47 3.17
N ARG A 312 9.86 33.67 2.74
CA ARG A 312 10.81 34.58 3.41
C ARG A 312 12.24 34.07 3.53
N ALA A 313 12.59 33.00 2.80
CA ALA A 313 13.98 32.56 2.73
C ALA A 313 14.75 33.46 1.76
N GLU A 314 15.89 33.99 2.20
CA GLU A 314 16.79 34.79 1.39
C GLU A 314 18.03 33.99 0.97
N TRP A 315 18.32 33.95 -0.33
CA TRP A 315 19.38 33.11 -0.88
C TRP A 315 19.91 33.62 -2.22
N CYS A 316 21.07 33.12 -2.63
CA CYS A 316 21.73 33.51 -3.87
C CYS A 316 21.23 32.67 -5.07
N TYR A 317 20.70 33.32 -6.12
CA TYR A 317 20.16 32.64 -7.31
C TYR A 317 21.18 31.72 -8.01
N ILE A 318 22.48 32.07 -7.97
CA ILE A 318 23.53 31.28 -8.62
C ILE A 318 23.72 29.94 -7.91
N CYS A 319 23.88 29.96 -6.60
CA CYS A 319 24.39 28.81 -5.83
C CYS A 319 23.40 28.20 -4.83
N GLY A 320 22.25 28.81 -4.58
CA GLY A 320 21.25 28.29 -3.64
C GLY A 320 21.55 28.56 -2.17
N VAL A 321 22.74 29.08 -1.84
CA VAL A 321 23.18 29.32 -0.45
C VAL A 321 22.46 30.53 0.14
N ALA A 322 22.20 30.50 1.45
CA ALA A 322 21.65 31.61 2.21
C ALA A 322 22.40 32.92 1.92
N TRP A 323 21.66 34.02 1.80
CA TRP A 323 22.20 35.31 1.36
C TRP A 323 23.38 35.77 2.22
N LYS A 324 24.35 36.46 1.59
CA LYS A 324 25.62 36.91 2.19
C LYS A 324 26.59 35.80 2.68
N ASN A 325 26.30 34.53 2.41
CA ASN A 325 27.19 33.40 2.75
C ASN A 325 27.91 32.79 1.53
N CYS A 326 28.03 33.51 0.42
CA CYS A 326 28.74 33.06 -0.78
C CYS A 326 29.52 34.21 -1.43
N GLY A 327 30.59 33.88 -2.16
CA GLY A 327 31.37 34.83 -2.98
C GLY A 327 30.86 34.99 -4.41
N CYS A 328 29.60 34.63 -4.69
CA CYS A 328 29.02 34.77 -6.03
C CYS A 328 28.86 36.24 -6.41
N ARG A 329 28.98 36.53 -7.71
CA ARG A 329 28.71 37.89 -8.23
C ARG A 329 27.27 38.30 -7.94
N MET A 330 27.10 39.56 -7.57
CA MET A 330 25.77 40.12 -7.30
C MET A 330 24.93 40.25 -8.57
N TRP A 331 25.57 40.46 -9.72
CA TRP A 331 24.90 40.68 -11.00
C TRP A 331 25.35 39.71 -12.08
N GLU A 332 24.38 39.27 -12.88
CA GLU A 332 24.62 38.60 -14.14
C GLU A 332 24.72 39.68 -15.22
N GLU A 333 25.86 39.78 -15.91
CA GLU A 333 26.17 40.90 -16.82
C GLU A 333 25.21 40.95 -18.01
N ASN A 334 24.86 39.81 -18.61
CA ASN A 334 23.92 39.80 -19.72
C ASN A 334 22.54 40.24 -19.27
N ARG A 335 22.03 39.73 -18.14
CA ARG A 335 20.74 40.14 -17.56
C ARG A 335 20.69 41.63 -17.23
N LEU A 336 21.77 42.19 -16.69
CA LEU A 336 21.87 43.61 -16.41
C LEU A 336 21.81 44.44 -17.70
N LEU A 337 22.54 44.02 -18.74
CA LEU A 337 22.54 44.69 -20.04
C LEU A 337 21.20 44.53 -20.77
N ASP A 338 20.57 43.36 -20.70
CA ASP A 338 19.26 43.08 -21.30
C ASP A 338 18.21 44.01 -20.68
N ARG A 339 18.17 44.10 -19.34
CA ARG A 339 17.29 45.04 -18.65
C ARG A 339 17.60 46.50 -19.00
N ALA A 340 18.88 46.87 -19.09
CA ALA A 340 19.26 48.22 -19.47
C ALA A 340 18.84 48.56 -20.92
N ASN A 341 18.89 47.59 -21.83
CA ASN A 341 18.41 47.73 -23.20
C ASN A 341 16.88 47.85 -23.27
N GLU A 342 16.14 47.08 -22.47
CA GLU A 342 14.67 47.19 -22.35
C GLU A 342 14.26 48.60 -21.90
N ILE A 343 14.89 49.11 -20.84
CA ILE A 343 14.62 50.47 -20.35
C ILE A 343 15.04 51.51 -21.40
N ALA A 344 16.20 51.36 -22.05
CA ALA A 344 16.65 52.27 -23.10
C ALA A 344 15.70 52.29 -24.31
N ALA A 345 15.05 51.17 -24.62
CA ALA A 345 14.09 51.07 -25.72
C ALA A 345 12.82 51.92 -25.48
N ARG A 346 12.49 52.24 -24.22
CA ARG A 346 11.37 53.14 -23.88
C ARG A 346 11.60 54.57 -24.38
N ASN A 347 12.86 55.02 -24.45
CA ASN A 347 13.25 56.31 -25.00
C ASN A 347 14.44 56.16 -25.96
N PRO A 348 14.18 55.77 -27.23
CA PRO A 348 15.22 55.29 -28.13
C PRO A 348 16.14 56.43 -28.61
N GLN A 349 17.44 56.22 -28.43
CA GLN A 349 18.49 57.02 -29.06
C GLN A 349 18.90 56.44 -30.43
N PRO A 350 19.42 57.28 -31.35
CA PRO A 350 19.95 56.81 -32.63
C PRO A 350 21.08 55.79 -32.42
N ALA A 351 21.16 54.83 -33.34
CA ALA A 351 22.20 53.80 -33.30
C ALA A 351 23.60 54.43 -33.36
N GLY A 352 24.48 54.01 -32.46
CA GLY A 352 25.83 54.54 -32.34
C GLY A 352 26.27 54.70 -30.88
N PRO A 353 27.34 55.48 -30.63
CA PRO A 353 27.91 55.68 -29.30
C PRO A 353 26.91 56.20 -28.27
N ALA A 354 26.02 57.11 -28.67
CA ALA A 354 25.01 57.70 -27.79
C ALA A 354 24.07 56.65 -27.16
N ARG A 355 23.66 55.63 -27.93
CA ARG A 355 22.85 54.53 -27.40
C ARG A 355 23.65 53.64 -26.46
N GLN A 356 24.92 53.37 -26.77
CA GLN A 356 25.79 52.58 -25.89
C GLN A 356 26.03 53.29 -24.55
N ASP A 357 26.27 54.60 -24.58
CA ASP A 357 26.43 55.43 -23.39
C ASP A 357 25.15 55.49 -22.55
N GLN A 358 23.98 55.57 -23.21
CA GLN A 358 22.67 55.50 -22.54
C GLN A 358 22.47 54.15 -21.83
N VAL A 359 22.70 53.03 -22.52
CA VAL A 359 22.56 51.69 -21.92
C VAL A 359 23.54 51.51 -20.76
N ALA A 360 24.78 51.97 -20.89
CA ALA A 360 25.76 51.90 -19.80
C ALA A 360 25.42 52.80 -18.60
N ALA A 361 24.76 53.94 -18.83
CA ALA A 361 24.25 54.79 -17.76
C ALA A 361 23.09 54.12 -17.02
N ILE A 362 22.14 53.52 -17.76
CA ILE A 362 21.01 52.79 -17.18
C ILE A 362 21.50 51.56 -16.40
N ALA A 363 22.44 50.78 -16.95
CA ALA A 363 23.00 49.63 -16.25
C ALA A 363 23.62 50.01 -14.90
N ARG A 364 24.30 51.17 -14.82
CA ARG A 364 24.80 51.71 -13.54
C ARG A 364 23.68 52.11 -12.61
N ALA A 365 22.66 52.83 -13.09
CA ALA A 365 21.52 53.22 -12.27
C ALA A 365 20.76 52.01 -11.69
N VAL A 366 20.53 50.96 -12.50
CA VAL A 366 19.92 49.70 -12.04
C VAL A 366 20.79 49.02 -10.99
N THR A 367 22.11 49.05 -11.14
CA THR A 367 23.06 48.49 -10.16
C THR A 367 23.06 49.30 -8.86
N ASP A 368 23.05 50.62 -8.94
CA ASP A 368 23.14 51.49 -7.76
C ASP A 368 21.83 51.52 -6.96
N ASN A 369 20.67 51.41 -7.63
CA ASN A 369 19.34 51.52 -7.03
C ASN A 369 18.60 50.16 -6.91
N HIS A 370 19.32 49.04 -6.82
CA HIS A 370 18.69 47.71 -6.76
C HIS A 370 18.05 47.34 -5.42
N GLU A 371 18.38 48.06 -4.35
CA GLU A 371 17.70 47.98 -3.03
C GLU A 371 16.67 49.13 -2.90
N CYS A 372 15.96 49.48 -3.98
CA CYS A 372 14.97 50.55 -3.99
C CYS A 372 13.76 50.19 -3.11
N ASP A 373 13.36 51.12 -2.23
CA ASP A 373 12.17 50.98 -1.38
C ASP A 373 10.85 51.24 -2.14
N HIS A 374 10.94 51.70 -3.38
CA HIS A 374 9.80 51.99 -4.26
C HIS A 374 8.79 52.99 -3.67
N ASP A 375 9.26 54.09 -3.07
CA ASP A 375 8.36 55.10 -2.48
C ASP A 375 7.76 56.07 -3.51
N GLU A 376 8.47 56.31 -4.62
CA GLU A 376 8.10 57.29 -5.63
C GLU A 376 7.69 56.63 -6.95
N TRP A 377 6.47 56.96 -7.41
CA TRP A 377 5.85 56.36 -8.59
C TRP A 377 5.23 57.42 -9.50
N GLU A 378 5.44 57.25 -10.80
CA GLU A 378 4.72 57.97 -11.84
C GLU A 378 3.71 57.06 -12.55
N ARG A 379 2.60 57.63 -13.01
CA ARG A 379 1.63 56.91 -13.84
C ARG A 379 1.99 57.13 -15.31
N VAL A 380 2.13 56.04 -16.05
CA VAL A 380 2.40 56.06 -17.48
C VAL A 380 1.22 55.43 -18.20
N ASP A 381 0.53 56.19 -19.05
CA ASP A 381 -0.58 55.68 -19.85
C ASP A 381 -0.05 54.90 -21.08
N GLY A 382 -0.83 53.93 -21.55
CA GLY A 382 -0.49 53.06 -22.69
C GLY A 382 -0.63 51.57 -22.37
N GLU A 383 -0.18 50.74 -23.32
CA GLU A 383 -0.13 49.28 -23.18
C GLU A 383 1.23 48.85 -22.64
N TRP A 384 1.24 48.14 -21.51
CA TRP A 384 2.47 47.76 -20.80
C TRP A 384 2.33 46.37 -20.17
N GLU A 385 3.44 45.65 -19.97
CA GLU A 385 3.49 44.42 -19.18
C GLU A 385 4.02 44.74 -17.77
N CYS A 386 3.41 44.15 -16.74
CA CYS A 386 3.90 44.27 -15.37
C CYS A 386 5.18 43.45 -15.17
N ASP A 387 6.27 44.08 -14.76
CA ASP A 387 7.56 43.42 -14.49
C ASP A 387 7.46 42.33 -13.41
N GLU A 388 6.54 42.49 -12.45
CA GLU A 388 6.39 41.59 -11.29
C GLU A 388 5.49 40.38 -11.55
N CYS A 389 4.37 40.56 -12.26
CA CYS A 389 3.40 39.48 -12.46
C CYS A 389 3.19 39.06 -13.91
N GLY A 390 3.76 39.79 -14.88
CA GLY A 390 3.59 39.54 -16.31
C GLY A 390 2.19 39.86 -16.84
N ASP A 391 1.34 40.54 -16.05
CA ASP A 391 0.00 40.92 -16.52
C ASP A 391 0.14 42.03 -17.57
N GLU A 392 -0.47 41.82 -18.75
CA GLU A 392 -0.61 42.84 -19.79
C GLU A 392 -1.70 43.85 -19.37
N LEU A 393 -1.32 45.12 -19.28
CA LEU A 393 -2.15 46.23 -18.87
C LEU A 393 -2.40 47.16 -20.06
N PRO A 394 -3.64 47.26 -20.58
CA PRO A 394 -3.91 47.98 -21.82
C PRO A 394 -4.04 49.51 -21.67
N TYR A 395 -4.04 50.04 -20.44
CA TYR A 395 -4.38 51.45 -20.19
C TYR A 395 -3.28 52.25 -19.52
N PHE A 396 -2.63 51.70 -18.49
CA PHE A 396 -1.58 52.39 -17.76
C PHE A 396 -0.77 51.41 -16.91
N ILE A 397 0.41 51.86 -16.49
CA ILE A 397 1.26 51.19 -15.50
C ILE A 397 1.82 52.22 -14.51
N TRP A 398 2.30 51.75 -13.35
CA TRP A 398 3.07 52.56 -12.41
C TRP A 398 4.55 52.31 -12.64
N ARG A 399 5.31 53.38 -12.91
CA ARG A 399 6.76 53.31 -13.05
C ARG A 399 7.41 53.91 -11.81
N CYS A 400 8.38 53.21 -11.23
CA CYS A 400 9.16 53.76 -10.14
C CYS A 400 10.18 54.76 -10.69
N THR A 401 10.21 55.97 -10.15
CA THR A 401 11.12 57.04 -10.61
C THR A 401 12.58 56.80 -10.21
N GLN A 402 12.82 55.87 -9.29
CA GLN A 402 14.15 55.59 -8.74
C GLN A 402 14.84 54.42 -9.46
N CYS A 403 14.10 53.37 -9.83
CA CYS A 403 14.67 52.14 -10.39
C CYS A 403 14.02 51.67 -11.70
N ASP A 404 13.11 52.46 -12.28
CA ASP A 404 12.47 52.19 -13.57
C ASP A 404 11.70 50.85 -13.66
N ILE A 405 11.30 50.26 -12.51
CA ILE A 405 10.40 49.10 -12.51
C ILE A 405 8.97 49.53 -12.87
N ASP A 406 8.33 48.74 -13.73
CA ASP A 406 6.96 48.94 -14.18
C ASP A 406 6.04 47.92 -13.48
N ALA A 407 5.18 48.37 -12.57
CA ALA A 407 4.32 47.52 -11.77
C ALA A 407 2.83 47.84 -11.96
N CYS A 408 2.01 46.79 -12.02
CA CYS A 408 0.55 46.94 -11.96
C CYS A 408 0.13 47.45 -10.58
N THR A 409 -1.08 48.02 -10.49
CA THR A 409 -1.61 48.54 -9.21
C THR A 409 -1.61 47.48 -8.10
N ARG A 410 -1.83 46.20 -8.43
CA ARG A 410 -1.81 45.12 -7.44
C ARG A 410 -0.39 44.86 -6.92
N CYS A 411 0.61 44.76 -7.80
CA CYS A 411 1.99 44.47 -7.38
C CYS A 411 2.58 45.64 -6.60
N ARG A 412 2.33 46.88 -7.05
CA ARG A 412 2.75 48.09 -6.34
C ARG A 412 2.31 48.17 -4.87
N TYR A 413 1.12 47.67 -4.55
CA TYR A 413 0.56 47.81 -3.20
C TYR A 413 0.68 46.54 -2.34
N ASN A 414 1.04 45.40 -2.92
CA ASN A 414 0.98 44.10 -2.23
C ASN A 414 2.25 43.25 -2.37
N VAL A 415 3.22 43.65 -3.20
CA VAL A 415 4.41 42.86 -3.50
C VAL A 415 5.67 43.69 -3.28
N LEU A 416 5.74 44.83 -3.96
CA LEU A 416 6.74 45.89 -3.76
C LEU A 416 6.27 46.76 -2.59
#